data_AF-A0A3P6FYC5-F1
#
_entry.id   AF-A0A3P6FYC5-F1
#
_cell.length_a   1.000
_cell.length_b   1.000
_cell.length_c   1.000
_cell.angle_alpha   90.00
_cell.angle_beta   90.00
_cell.angle_gamma   90.00
#
_symmetry.space_group_name_H-M   'P 1'
#
loop_
_entity.id
_entity.type
_entity.pdbx_description
1 polymer ?
#
loop_
_entity_poly.entity_id
_entity_poly.type
_entity_poly.pdbx_seq_one_letter_code
_entity_poly.pdbx_strand_id
1 'polypeptide(L)'
;MEAEAMEEPQRQLLLVHYLKHKNNSDIFETEHTQPKQVVNQQEEKARVVLKFVWMEKNIGLGLDQHVPGHGTIPLSPYFFWPRKDAWEELKSTLEAKPWISQKKMIILLNQATDIINLWQQSGGNLTSQ
;
A
#
# COMPACT_ATOMS: atom_id res chain seq x y z
N MET A 1 21.81 -13.27 11.20
CA MET A 1 22.05 -14.61 10.64
C MET A 1 20.78 -15.47 10.54
N GLU A 2 19.62 -14.99 10.99
CA GLU A 2 18.39 -15.82 11.08
C GLU A 2 17.35 -15.50 10.00
N ALA A 3 17.49 -14.38 9.29
CA ALA A 3 16.57 -13.98 8.22
C ALA A 3 16.70 -14.83 6.95
N GLU A 4 17.84 -15.51 6.75
CA GLU A 4 18.13 -16.25 5.50
C GLU A 4 17.56 -17.68 5.45
N ALA A 5 16.97 -18.19 6.54
CA ALA A 5 16.42 -19.55 6.59
C ALA A 5 14.88 -19.61 6.65
N MET A 6 14.19 -18.46 6.62
CA MET A 6 12.73 -18.40 6.69
C MET A 6 12.09 -18.38 5.30
N GLU A 7 10.94 -19.04 5.14
CA GLU A 7 10.14 -18.94 3.91
C GLU A 7 9.68 -17.49 3.67
N GLU A 8 9.65 -17.07 2.40
CA GLU A 8 9.29 -15.69 1.98
C GLU A 8 8.07 -15.06 2.69
N PRO A 9 6.92 -15.74 2.87
CA PRO A 9 5.79 -15.15 3.59
C PRO A 9 6.09 -14.85 5.07
N GLN A 10 6.91 -15.69 5.72
CA GLN A 10 7.35 -15.49 7.09
C GLN A 10 8.36 -14.33 7.17
N ARG A 11 9.26 -14.20 6.19
CA ARG A 11 10.21 -13.07 6.11
C ARG A 11 9.49 -11.75 5.99
N GLN A 12 8.46 -11.69 5.15
CA GLN A 12 7.67 -10.48 4.95
C GLN A 12 6.92 -10.08 6.23
N LEU A 13 6.33 -11.04 6.95
CA LEU A 13 5.71 -10.78 8.26
C LEU A 13 6.71 -10.29 9.31
N LEU A 14 7.91 -10.89 9.36
CA LEU A 14 8.95 -10.50 10.29
C LEU A 14 9.47 -9.08 9.98
N LEU A 15 9.60 -8.73 8.70
CA LEU A 15 9.98 -7.38 8.26
C LEU A 15 8.93 -6.34 8.67
N VAL A 16 7.64 -6.65 8.46
CA VAL A 16 6.52 -5.77 8.87
C VAL A 16 6.51 -5.57 10.39
N HIS A 17 6.69 -6.65 11.16
CA HIS A 17 6.74 -6.59 12.61
C HIS A 17 7.95 -5.76 13.10
N TYR A 18 9.14 -5.99 12.51
CA TYR A 18 10.36 -5.26 12.83
C TYR A 18 10.22 -3.75 12.57
N LEU A 19 9.62 -3.37 11.44
CA LEU A 19 9.41 -1.97 11.08
C LEU A 19 8.36 -1.28 11.99
N LYS A 20 7.42 -2.04 12.56
CA LYS A 20 6.41 -1.51 13.49
C LYS A 20 7.00 -1.11 14.85
N HIS A 21 7.98 -1.86 15.36
CA HIS A 21 8.58 -1.62 16.67
C HIS A 21 9.65 -0.52 16.65
N LYS A 22 10.33 -0.30 15.52
CA LYS A 22 11.40 0.70 15.41
C LYS A 22 10.91 2.16 15.47
N ASN A 23 9.62 2.41 15.21
CA ASN A 23 9.05 3.77 15.08
C ASN A 23 8.32 4.28 16.34
N ASN A 24 8.59 3.72 17.53
CA ASN A 24 7.88 4.08 18.75
C ASN A 24 8.77 4.72 19.85
N SER A 25 9.80 5.49 19.49
CA SER A 25 10.71 6.11 20.46
C SER A 25 10.86 7.63 20.38
N ASP A 26 10.02 8.36 19.64
CA ASP A 26 10.18 9.83 19.56
C ASP A 26 8.85 10.58 19.43
N ILE A 27 7.99 10.56 20.45
CA ILE A 27 7.02 11.65 20.62
C ILE A 27 6.56 11.71 22.08
N PHE A 28 6.99 12.71 22.84
CA PHE A 28 6.16 13.53 23.74
C PHE A 28 7.08 14.55 24.46
N GLU A 29 7.46 15.60 23.73
CA GLU A 29 7.77 16.89 24.34
C GLU A 29 6.60 17.84 24.12
N THR A 30 6.23 18.52 25.20
CA THR A 30 5.06 19.35 25.42
C THR A 30 5.23 20.76 24.88
N GLU A 31 4.22 21.31 24.20
CA GLU A 31 3.94 22.75 24.24
C GLU A 31 2.43 23.04 24.24
N HIS A 32 2.02 23.83 25.23
CA HIS A 32 0.70 24.44 25.37
C HIS A 32 0.67 25.78 24.64
N THR A 33 -0.34 26.07 23.81
CA THR A 33 -0.97 27.41 23.70
C THR A 33 -2.25 27.43 22.81
N GLN A 34 -3.39 27.60 23.49
CA GLN A 34 -4.67 28.30 23.17
C GLN A 34 -5.37 28.22 21.77
N PRO A 35 -6.73 28.15 21.75
CA PRO A 35 -7.52 27.85 20.56
C PRO A 35 -7.88 29.11 19.77
N LYS A 36 -7.46 29.17 18.49
CA LYS A 36 -7.94 30.16 17.53
C LYS A 36 -8.85 29.46 16.53
N GLN A 37 -10.11 29.88 16.47
CA GLN A 37 -11.08 29.34 15.52
C GLN A 37 -10.61 29.66 14.09
N VAL A 38 -10.39 28.62 13.29
CA VAL A 38 -10.06 28.75 11.86
C VAL A 38 -11.08 27.94 11.07
N VAL A 39 -11.76 28.66 10.18
CA VAL A 39 -12.67 28.20 9.13
C VAL A 39 -12.30 26.79 8.63
N ASN A 40 -13.29 25.89 8.62
CA ASN A 40 -13.19 24.53 8.08
C ASN A 40 -13.04 24.56 6.55
N GLN A 41 -11.91 25.05 6.05
CA GLN A 41 -11.39 24.64 4.75
C GLN A 41 -10.70 23.30 5.01
N GLN A 42 -11.45 22.21 4.96
CA GLN A 42 -10.84 20.90 4.78
C GLN A 42 -10.06 20.97 3.47
N GLU A 43 -8.74 21.15 3.57
CA GLU A 43 -7.83 20.94 2.45
C GLU A 43 -8.09 19.52 1.94
N GLU A 44 -8.91 19.38 0.90
CA GLU A 44 -9.09 18.08 0.29
C GLU A 44 -7.78 17.72 -0.43
N LYS A 45 -6.86 17.11 0.32
CA LYS A 45 -5.59 16.63 -0.21
C LYS A 45 -5.83 15.48 -1.17
N ALA A 46 -5.10 15.49 -2.26
CA ALA A 46 -5.14 14.43 -3.25
C ALA A 46 -4.90 13.06 -2.58
N ARG A 47 -5.73 12.07 -2.92
CA ARG A 47 -5.74 10.75 -2.28
C ARG A 47 -5.31 9.69 -3.27
N VAL A 48 -4.42 8.80 -2.85
CA VAL A 48 -4.03 7.63 -3.64
C VAL A 48 -4.98 6.47 -3.39
N VAL A 49 -5.43 5.85 -4.47
CA VAL A 49 -6.39 4.75 -4.51
C VAL A 49 -5.77 3.56 -5.25
N LEU A 50 -5.82 2.38 -4.63
CA LEU A 50 -5.44 1.12 -5.26
C LEU A 50 -6.57 0.62 -6.17
N LYS A 51 -6.21 0.19 -7.37
CA LYS A 51 -7.10 -0.39 -8.38
C LYS A 51 -6.60 -1.77 -8.78
N PHE A 52 -7.51 -2.64 -9.17
CA PHE A 52 -7.15 -3.96 -9.68
C PHE A 52 -8.10 -4.43 -10.79
N VAL A 53 -7.60 -5.37 -11.60
CA VAL A 53 -8.35 -6.10 -12.63
C VAL A 53 -8.15 -7.58 -12.41
N TRP A 54 -9.23 -8.28 -12.08
CA TRP A 54 -9.23 -9.71 -11.81
C TRP A 54 -9.44 -10.52 -13.09
N MET A 55 -8.57 -11.48 -13.38
CA MET A 55 -8.73 -12.43 -14.48
C MET A 55 -8.44 -13.86 -14.01
N GLU A 56 -8.75 -14.85 -14.84
CA GLU A 56 -8.57 -16.27 -14.51
C GLU A 56 -7.11 -16.62 -14.20
N LYS A 57 -6.19 -16.19 -15.06
CA LYS A 57 -4.77 -16.58 -15.00
C LYS A 57 -3.83 -15.46 -14.54
N ASN A 58 -4.34 -14.24 -14.40
CA ASN A 58 -3.53 -13.10 -13.97
C ASN A 58 -4.39 -12.12 -13.16
N ILE A 59 -3.74 -11.28 -12.36
CA ILE A 59 -4.35 -10.12 -11.72
C ILE A 59 -3.52 -8.87 -12.02
N GLY A 60 -4.18 -7.81 -12.48
CA GLY A 60 -3.54 -6.51 -12.70
C GLY A 60 -3.73 -5.61 -11.49
N LEU A 61 -2.69 -4.94 -11.01
CA LEU A 61 -2.76 -3.94 -9.95
C LEU A 61 -2.23 -2.58 -10.43
N GLY A 62 -2.89 -1.49 -10.03
CA GLY A 62 -2.49 -0.13 -10.40
C GLY A 62 -2.91 0.91 -9.36
N LEU A 63 -2.41 2.13 -9.51
CA LEU A 63 -2.67 3.25 -8.59
C LEU A 63 -3.27 4.42 -9.35
N ASP A 64 -4.27 5.03 -8.73
CA ASP A 64 -4.89 6.27 -9.16
C ASP A 64 -4.73 7.36 -8.10
N GLN A 65 -4.61 8.60 -8.54
CA GLN A 65 -4.71 9.80 -7.71
C GLN A 65 -6.09 10.40 -7.88
N HIS A 66 -6.86 10.45 -6.81
CA HIS A 66 -8.06 11.24 -6.76
C HIS A 66 -7.72 12.67 -6.35
N VAL A 67 -8.03 13.62 -7.22
CA VAL A 67 -7.85 15.06 -6.99
C VAL A 67 -9.23 15.73 -6.97
N PRO A 68 -9.63 16.31 -5.83
CA PRO A 68 -10.83 17.11 -5.70
C PRO A 68 -10.97 18.16 -6.80
N GLY A 69 -12.15 18.21 -7.41
CA GLY A 69 -12.44 19.13 -8.53
C GLY A 69 -11.77 18.79 -9.86
N HIS A 70 -10.83 17.85 -9.90
CA HIS A 70 -10.08 17.48 -11.11
C HIS A 70 -10.26 15.99 -11.49
N GLY A 71 -11.00 15.22 -10.69
CA GLY A 71 -11.33 13.83 -10.96
C GLY A 71 -10.22 12.87 -10.56
N THR A 72 -10.01 11.84 -11.36
CA THR A 72 -9.04 10.76 -11.09
C THR A 72 -7.98 10.71 -12.17
N ILE A 73 -6.72 10.75 -11.77
CA ILE A 73 -5.55 10.75 -12.63
C ILE A 73 -4.77 9.46 -12.38
N PRO A 74 -4.47 8.64 -13.42
CA PRO A 74 -3.71 7.41 -13.22
C PRO A 74 -2.27 7.73 -12.79
N LEU A 75 -1.82 7.12 -11.68
CA LEU A 75 -0.45 7.26 -11.18
C LEU A 75 0.50 6.19 -11.71
N SER A 76 -0.04 5.03 -12.10
CA SER A 76 0.72 3.91 -12.67
C SER A 76 -0.13 3.12 -13.66
N PRO A 77 0.50 2.42 -14.62
CA PRO A 77 -0.17 1.38 -15.38
C PRO A 77 -0.55 0.20 -14.48
N TYR A 78 -1.36 -0.72 -15.02
CA TYR A 78 -1.60 -2.00 -14.36
C TYR A 78 -0.40 -2.93 -14.52
N PHE A 79 0.16 -3.39 -13.41
CA PHE A 79 1.19 -4.43 -13.36
C PHE A 79 0.53 -5.80 -13.16
N PHE A 80 0.84 -6.75 -14.04
CA PHE A 80 0.15 -8.05 -14.06
C PHE A 80 0.95 -9.15 -13.34
N TRP A 81 0.40 -9.63 -12.24
CA TRP A 81 0.86 -10.81 -11.49
C TRP A 81 0.21 -12.09 -12.04
N PRO A 82 0.91 -13.24 -12.11
CA PRO A 82 2.27 -13.51 -11.63
C PRO A 82 3.38 -13.27 -12.69
N ARG A 83 3.05 -12.69 -13.85
CA ARG A 83 4.02 -12.48 -14.94
C ARG A 83 5.10 -11.46 -14.59
N LYS A 84 4.73 -10.47 -13.78
CA LYS A 84 5.59 -9.41 -13.26
C LYS A 84 5.30 -9.26 -11.77
N ASP A 85 6.32 -8.89 -11.00
CA ASP A 85 6.15 -8.55 -9.59
C ASP A 85 5.37 -7.23 -9.43
N ALA A 86 4.05 -7.34 -9.43
CA ALA A 86 3.16 -6.20 -9.31
C ALA A 86 3.33 -5.46 -7.97
N TRP A 87 3.69 -6.17 -6.89
CA TRP A 87 3.83 -5.57 -5.58
C TRP A 87 5.08 -4.68 -5.51
N GLU A 88 6.23 -5.17 -6.01
CA GLU A 88 7.46 -4.39 -6.02
C GLU A 88 7.34 -3.16 -6.95
N GLU A 89 6.65 -3.29 -8.09
CA GLU A 89 6.39 -2.17 -9.00
C GLU A 89 5.49 -1.09 -8.38
N LEU A 90 4.47 -1.49 -7.63
CA LEU A 90 3.63 -0.56 -6.85
C LEU A 90 4.46 0.16 -5.78
N LYS A 91 5.30 -0.59 -5.04
CA LYS A 91 6.17 -0.04 -4.00
C LYS A 91 7.14 0.99 -4.60
N SER A 92 7.85 0.63 -5.67
CA SER A 92 8.75 1.55 -6.38
C SER A 92 8.04 2.82 -6.86
N THR A 93 6.81 2.69 -7.38
CA THR A 93 6.00 3.84 -7.78
C THR A 93 5.64 4.74 -6.60
N LEU A 94 5.29 4.18 -5.45
CA LEU A 94 4.94 4.92 -4.24
C LEU A 94 6.17 5.61 -3.63
N GLU A 95 7.32 4.93 -3.59
CA GLU A 95 8.60 5.47 -3.10
C GLU A 95 9.10 6.64 -3.97
N ALA A 96 8.86 6.59 -5.28
CA ALA A 96 9.20 7.68 -6.19
C ALA A 96 8.37 8.97 -5.98
N LYS A 97 7.34 8.96 -5.12
CA LYS A 97 6.43 10.09 -4.90
C LYS A 97 6.52 10.60 -3.45
N PRO A 98 7.40 11.58 -3.15
CA PRO A 98 7.68 12.02 -1.78
C PRO A 98 6.51 12.70 -1.06
N TRP A 99 5.46 13.09 -1.79
CA TRP A 99 4.23 13.64 -1.23
C TRP A 99 3.31 12.56 -0.62
N ILE A 100 3.56 11.28 -0.90
CA ILE A 100 2.86 10.14 -0.29
C ILE A 100 3.56 9.79 1.01
N SER A 101 2.82 9.82 2.12
CA SER A 101 3.39 9.44 3.42
C SER A 101 3.70 7.93 3.48
N GLN A 102 4.76 7.57 4.21
CA GLN A 102 5.14 6.17 4.42
C GLN A 102 3.98 5.33 5.00
N LYS A 103 3.20 5.88 5.94
CA LYS A 103 2.01 5.21 6.49
C LYS A 103 0.99 4.87 5.39
N LYS A 104 0.75 5.79 4.45
CA LYS A 104 -0.19 5.55 3.35
C LYS A 104 0.34 4.51 2.37
N MET A 105 1.64 4.54 2.08
CA MET A 105 2.32 3.52 1.27
C MET A 105 2.15 2.12 1.88
N ILE A 106 2.43 1.95 3.18
CA ILE A 106 2.26 0.67 3.88
C ILE A 106 0.82 0.16 3.78
N ILE A 107 -0.17 1.02 4.00
CA ILE A 107 -1.59 0.63 3.90
C ILE A 107 -1.93 0.13 2.49
N LEU A 108 -1.50 0.82 1.44
CA LEU A 108 -1.76 0.43 0.05
C LEU A 108 -1.05 -0.87 -0.31
N LEU A 109 0.18 -1.07 0.15
CA LEU A 109 0.94 -2.29 -0.11
C LEU A 109 0.34 -3.50 0.60
N ASN A 110 -0.12 -3.35 1.85
CA ASN A 110 -0.82 -4.43 2.55
C ASN A 110 -2.14 -4.80 1.84
N GLN A 111 -2.89 -3.80 1.38
CA GLN A 111 -4.11 -4.04 0.59
C GLN A 111 -3.81 -4.78 -0.72
N ALA A 112 -2.71 -4.43 -1.40
CA ALA A 112 -2.26 -5.15 -2.58
C ALA A 112 -1.90 -6.61 -2.26
N THR A 113 -1.19 -6.85 -1.16
CA THR A 113 -0.86 -8.19 -0.66
C THR A 113 -2.12 -9.00 -0.37
N ASP A 114 -3.11 -8.43 0.32
CA ASP A 114 -4.39 -9.10 0.62
C ASP A 114 -5.12 -9.50 -0.67
N ILE A 115 -5.17 -8.60 -1.66
CA ILE A 115 -5.81 -8.86 -2.96
C ILE A 115 -5.09 -9.98 -3.73
N ILE A 116 -3.76 -9.98 -3.76
CA ILE A 116 -2.97 -11.04 -4.40
C ILE A 116 -3.24 -12.39 -3.72
N ASN A 117 -3.23 -12.41 -2.39
CA ASN A 117 -3.49 -13.62 -1.60
C ASN A 117 -4.90 -14.18 -1.87
N LEU A 118 -5.91 -13.31 -1.95
CA LEU A 118 -7.28 -13.71 -2.28
C LEU A 118 -7.36 -14.29 -3.70
N TRP A 119 -6.66 -13.70 -4.66
CA TRP A 119 -6.59 -14.19 -6.04
C TRP A 119 -5.93 -15.56 -6.14
N GLN A 120 -4.81 -15.77 -5.46
CA GLN A 120 -4.12 -17.05 -5.43
C GLN A 120 -4.98 -18.17 -4.83
N GLN A 121 -5.69 -17.88 -3.73
CA GLN A 121 -6.63 -18.83 -3.12
C GLN A 121 -7.78 -19.19 -4.04
N SER A 122 -8.27 -18.23 -4.82
CA SER A 122 -9.36 -18.44 -5.77
C SER A 122 -8.90 -19.25 -6.98
N GLY A 123 -7.68 -19.03 -7.48
CA GLY A 123 -7.09 -19.81 -8.58
C GLY A 123 -6.73 -21.24 -8.21
N GLY A 124 -6.39 -21.51 -6.95
CA GLY A 124 -6.09 -22.86 -6.44
C GLY A 124 -7.31 -23.70 -6.06
N ASN A 125 -8.44 -23.07 -5.73
CA ASN A 125 -9.69 -23.79 -5.38
C ASN A 125 -10.55 -24.19 -6.59
N LEU A 126 -10.27 -23.67 -7.78
CA LEU A 126 -11.03 -24.01 -8.99
C LEU A 126 -10.66 -25.39 -9.59
N THR A 127 -9.62 -26.06 -9.08
CA THR A 127 -9.17 -27.37 -9.58
C THR A 127 -9.54 -28.56 -8.69
N SER A 128 -10.30 -28.34 -7.61
CA SER A 128 -10.74 -29.40 -6.70
C SER A 128 -12.26 -29.62 -6.78
N GLN A 129 -12.76 -30.06 -7.94
CA GLN A 129 -14.05 -30.75 -8.08
C GLN A 129 -13.99 -31.79 -9.20
#